data_AF-A0A7S0W638-F1
#
_entry.id   AF-A0A7S0W638-F1
#
_cell.length_a   1.000
_cell.length_b   1.000
_cell.length_c   1.000
_cell.angle_alpha   90.00
_cell.angle_beta   90.00
_cell.angle_gamma   90.00
#
_symmetry.space_group_name_H-M   'P 1'
#
loop_
_entity.id
_entity.type
_entity.pdbx_description
1 polymer ?
#
loop_
_entity_poly.entity_id
_entity_poly.type
_entity_poly.pdbx_seq_one_letter_code
_entity_poly.pdbx_strand_id
1 'polypeptide(L)'
;WRLDTRSVVAWVRYLVPAGEPLVLAFTIRNPGRGQASAGTLVEVGTLGSRSKSFPLFTPSGAPGGGDPVTVLDARFLTKTMGQSNPFPDKPNTLSVTLTVNVPLPAEAGETITLQGLIGASA
;
A
#
# COMPACT_ATOMS: atom_id res chain seq x y z
N TRP A 1 14.37 12.12 4.79
CA TRP A 1 14.05 10.83 5.43
C TRP A 1 15.31 10.00 5.51
N ARG A 2 15.62 9.47 6.69
CA ARG A 2 16.71 8.54 6.95
C ARG A 2 16.12 7.14 7.11
N LEU A 3 16.53 6.20 6.25
CA LEU A 3 15.97 4.84 6.20
C LEU A 3 16.40 3.97 7.40
N ASP A 4 17.62 4.19 7.88
CA ASP A 4 18.25 3.52 9.02
C ASP A 4 17.54 3.86 10.35
N THR A 5 17.22 5.14 10.56
CA THR A 5 16.61 5.61 11.81
C THR A 5 15.12 5.92 11.69
N ARG A 6 14.54 5.75 10.49
CA ARG A 6 13.15 6.13 10.19
C ARG A 6 12.80 7.55 10.65
N SER A 7 13.72 8.49 10.44
CA SER A 7 13.58 9.85 10.96
C SER A 7 13.75 10.92 9.87
N VAL A 8 13.15 12.08 10.12
CA VAL A 8 13.41 13.30 9.35
C VAL A 8 14.14 14.26 10.26
N VAL A 9 15.33 14.68 9.82
CA VAL A 9 16.13 15.68 10.52
C VAL A 9 16.08 16.96 9.69
N ALA A 10 15.55 18.03 10.27
CA ALA A 10 15.52 19.35 9.67
C ALA A 10 16.40 20.30 10.50
N TRP A 11 17.19 21.12 9.81
CA TRP A 11 18.01 22.14 10.43
C TRP A 11 17.32 23.48 10.31
N VAL A 12 17.08 24.14 11.43
CA VAL A 12 16.52 25.49 11.47
C VAL A 12 17.63 26.48 11.14
N ARG A 13 17.49 27.18 10.00
CA ARG A 13 18.48 28.17 9.51
C ARG A 13 18.14 29.62 9.86
N TYR A 14 16.92 29.87 10.32
CA TYR A 14 16.39 31.18 10.69
C TYR A 14 15.61 31.08 12.00
N LEU A 15 15.40 32.21 12.68
CA LEU A 15 14.59 32.26 13.89
C LEU A 15 13.20 31.67 13.63
N VAL A 16 12.78 30.71 14.46
CA VAL A 16 11.38 30.24 14.54
C VAL A 16 10.75 30.99 15.71
N PRO A 17 9.82 31.94 15.46
CA PRO A 17 9.19 32.71 16.52
C PRO A 17 8.41 31.84 17.49
N ALA A 18 8.41 32.23 18.78
CA ALA A 18 7.60 31.55 19.78
C ALA A 18 6.11 31.79 19.52
N GLY A 19 5.29 30.74 19.68
CA GLY A 19 3.83 30.81 19.51
C GLY A 19 3.34 30.71 18.07
N GLU A 20 4.23 30.66 17.08
CA GLU A 20 3.86 30.46 15.68
C GLU A 20 3.97 28.98 15.27
N PRO A 21 3.02 28.47 14.45
CA PRO A 21 3.06 27.08 14.01
C PRO A 21 4.18 26.84 12.99
N LEU A 22 5.08 25.90 13.28
CA LEU A 22 6.02 25.35 12.32
C LEU A 22 5.45 24.08 11.70
N VAL A 23 5.20 24.09 10.38
CA VAL A 23 4.72 22.92 9.63
C VAL A 23 5.85 22.29 8.83
N LEU A 24 6.10 21.00 9.06
CA LEU A 24 7.04 20.20 8.27
C LEU A 24 6.28 19.18 7.42
N ALA A 25 6.62 19.08 6.14
CA ALA A 25 6.06 18.11 5.22
C ALA A 25 7.18 17.33 4.52
N PHE A 26 6.98 16.04 4.33
CA PHE A 26 7.87 15.16 3.58
C PHE A 26 7.07 14.06 2.91
N THR A 27 7.61 13.51 1.82
CA THR A 27 6.97 12.44 1.06
C THR A 27 7.65 11.10 1.35
N ILE A 28 6.84 10.06 1.53
CA ILE A 28 7.28 8.66 1.59
C ILE A 28 6.57 7.87 0.49
N ARG A 29 7.18 6.78 0.04
CA ARG A 29 6.56 5.82 -0.88
C ARG A 29 6.06 4.63 -0.08
N ASN A 30 4.77 4.31 -0.22
CA ASN A 30 4.19 3.09 0.35
C ASN A 30 4.82 1.85 -0.29
N PRO A 31 5.01 0.74 0.46
CA PRO A 31 5.48 -0.51 -0.13
C PRO A 31 4.49 -1.05 -1.17
N GLY A 32 4.99 -1.84 -2.12
CA GLY A 32 4.17 -2.52 -3.13
C GLY A 32 3.42 -3.75 -2.61
N ARG A 33 3.59 -4.11 -1.34
CA ARG A 33 2.90 -5.22 -0.67
C ARG A 33 2.09 -4.70 0.50
N GLY A 34 1.12 -5.49 0.97
CA GLY A 34 0.34 -5.14 2.15
C GLY A 34 1.24 -4.85 3.35
N GLN A 35 0.84 -3.83 4.08
CA GLN A 35 1.52 -3.35 5.27
C GLN A 35 0.46 -2.87 6.25
N ALA A 36 0.35 -3.54 7.39
CA ALA A 36 -0.41 -2.99 8.51
C ALA A 36 0.31 -1.75 9.06
N SER A 37 -0.45 -0.76 9.51
CA SER A 37 0.17 0.33 10.26
C SER A 37 0.81 -0.22 11.55
N ALA A 38 1.97 0.30 11.89
CA ALA A 38 2.64 -0.05 13.14
C ALA A 38 2.12 0.76 14.34
N GLY A 39 1.02 1.50 14.22
CA GLY A 39 0.58 2.47 15.24
C GLY A 39 1.62 3.58 15.36
N THR A 40 1.82 4.33 14.28
CA THR A 40 2.92 5.29 14.16
C THR A 40 2.84 6.37 15.24
N LEU A 41 3.70 6.27 16.24
CA LEU A 41 3.97 7.34 17.19
C LEU A 41 5.11 8.22 16.67
N VAL A 42 4.98 9.52 16.87
CA VAL A 42 5.98 10.52 16.50
C VAL A 42 6.60 11.09 17.76
N GLU A 43 7.92 11.23 17.76
CA GLU A 43 8.67 12.02 18.73
C GLU A 43 9.24 13.25 18.01
N VAL A 44 9.16 14.41 18.66
CA VAL A 44 9.76 15.66 18.17
C VAL A 44 10.76 16.13 19.20
N GLY A 45 11.95 16.52 18.76
CA GLY A 45 13.00 16.95 19.67
C GLY A 45 13.90 17.98 19.02
N THR A 46 14.55 18.76 19.87
CA THR A 46 15.68 19.61 19.50
C THR A 46 16.97 18.93 19.94
N LEU A 47 18.13 19.53 19.64
CA LEU A 47 19.40 18.99 20.10
C LEU A 47 19.41 18.91 21.64
N GLY A 48 19.50 17.70 22.19
CA GLY A 48 19.55 17.46 23.63
C GLY A 48 18.20 17.27 24.34
N SER A 49 17.06 17.42 23.63
CA SER A 49 15.71 17.31 24.23
C SER A 49 14.73 16.56 23.32
N ARG A 50 13.85 15.74 23.91
CA ARG A 50 12.82 14.98 23.19
C ARG A 50 11.44 15.17 23.84
N SER A 51 10.40 15.28 23.02
CA SER A 51 9.02 15.23 23.46
C SER A 51 8.62 13.79 23.78
N LYS A 52 7.55 13.64 24.59
CA LYS A 52 6.85 12.36 24.69
C LYS A 52 6.29 11.97 23.31
N SER A 53 6.29 10.68 23.01
CA SER A 53 5.68 10.12 21.81
C SER A 53 4.17 10.42 21.74
N PHE A 54 3.67 10.81 20.56
CA PHE A 54 2.24 11.09 20.34
C PHE A 54 1.76 10.48 19.00
N PRO A 55 0.46 10.17 18.85
CA PRO A 55 -0.03 9.49 17.65
C PRO A 55 0.06 10.38 16.40
N LEU A 56 0.43 9.77 15.28
CA LEU A 56 0.30 10.41 13.97
C LEU A 56 -1.18 10.56 13.62
N PHE A 57 -1.61 11.80 13.40
CA PHE A 57 -3.01 12.12 13.15
C PHE A 57 -3.46 11.62 11.77
N THR A 58 -4.52 10.80 11.73
CA THR A 58 -5.32 10.56 10.52
C THR A 58 -6.56 11.43 10.58
N PRO A 59 -6.75 12.38 9.64
CA PRO A 59 -8.04 13.03 9.49
C PRO A 59 -9.10 11.97 9.23
N SER A 60 -10.18 11.95 10.02
CA SER A 60 -11.29 11.04 9.75
C SER A 60 -11.88 11.33 8.36
N GLY A 61 -12.13 10.28 7.57
CA GLY A 61 -12.75 10.40 6.25
C GLY A 61 -11.80 10.48 5.04
N ALA A 62 -10.48 10.33 5.22
CA ALA A 62 -9.59 10.12 4.07
C ALA A 62 -9.95 8.81 3.32
N PRO A 63 -9.93 8.77 1.97
CA PRO A 63 -10.16 7.53 1.23
C PRO A 63 -9.15 6.46 1.67
N GLY A 64 -9.64 5.42 2.33
CA GLY A 64 -8.81 4.38 2.94
C GLY A 64 -8.89 4.29 4.46
N GLY A 65 -9.45 5.29 5.17
CA GLY A 65 -10.01 5.22 6.54
C GLY A 65 -9.18 4.56 7.65
N GLY A 66 -7.94 4.20 7.38
CA GLY A 66 -7.09 3.37 8.23
C GLY A 66 -5.91 4.15 8.76
N ASP A 67 -5.28 3.56 9.77
CA ASP A 67 -4.08 4.10 10.41
C ASP A 67 -3.01 4.49 9.36
N PRO A 68 -2.17 5.50 9.64
CA PRO A 68 -1.21 6.02 8.67
C PRO A 68 -0.32 4.91 8.12
N VAL A 69 0.01 5.01 6.82
CA VAL A 69 0.91 4.09 6.11
C VAL A 69 0.38 2.65 6.03
N THR A 70 -0.93 2.45 6.16
CA THR A 70 -1.57 1.16 5.86
C THR A 70 -1.64 0.93 4.34
N VAL A 71 -1.24 -0.26 3.89
CA VAL A 71 -1.40 -0.75 2.51
C VAL A 71 -2.17 -2.07 2.57
N LEU A 72 -3.24 -2.18 1.79
CA LEU A 72 -4.03 -3.40 1.72
C LEU A 72 -3.36 -4.42 0.79
N ASP A 73 -3.37 -5.69 1.17
CA ASP A 73 -2.99 -6.77 0.28
C ASP A 73 -4.02 -6.97 -0.83
N ALA A 74 -3.49 -7.26 -2.02
CA ALA A 74 -4.30 -7.68 -3.15
C ALA A 74 -4.82 -9.10 -2.94
N ARG A 75 -6.13 -9.27 -3.13
CA ARG A 75 -6.81 -10.56 -3.14
C ARG A 75 -7.91 -10.55 -4.18
N PHE A 76 -8.17 -11.73 -4.73
CA PHE A 76 -9.31 -11.95 -5.62
C PHE A 76 -10.58 -12.13 -4.80
N LEU A 77 -11.59 -11.33 -5.11
CA LEU A 77 -12.96 -11.44 -4.62
C LEU A 77 -13.75 -12.50 -5.39
N THR A 78 -13.56 -12.54 -6.71
CA THR A 78 -14.21 -13.49 -7.62
C THR A 78 -13.16 -14.29 -8.35
N LYS A 79 -13.36 -15.61 -8.42
CA LYS A 79 -12.56 -16.55 -9.21
C LYS A 79 -13.50 -17.57 -9.86
N THR A 80 -13.90 -17.33 -11.11
CA THR A 80 -14.73 -18.28 -11.85
C THR A 80 -14.12 -18.59 -13.20
N MET A 81 -14.39 -19.79 -13.71
CA MET A 81 -13.95 -20.23 -15.02
C MET A 81 -15.13 -20.85 -15.75
N GLY A 82 -15.23 -20.56 -17.04
CA GLY A 82 -16.20 -21.16 -17.94
C GLY A 82 -15.52 -21.64 -19.22
N GLN A 83 -16.27 -22.38 -20.02
CA GLN A 83 -15.81 -22.89 -21.31
C GLN A 83 -16.89 -22.69 -22.37
N SER A 84 -16.50 -22.51 -23.63
CA SER A 84 -17.46 -22.32 -24.72
C SER A 84 -17.99 -23.64 -25.29
N ASN A 85 -17.22 -24.75 -25.24
CA ASN A 85 -17.61 -25.99 -25.89
C ASN A 85 -17.00 -27.26 -25.24
N PRO A 86 -17.81 -28.23 -24.75
CA PRO A 86 -17.31 -29.50 -24.22
C PRO A 86 -17.07 -30.60 -25.27
N PHE A 87 -17.49 -30.41 -26.52
CA PHE A 87 -17.55 -31.49 -27.51
C PHE A 87 -16.18 -31.79 -28.15
N PRO A 88 -15.91 -33.07 -28.47
CA PRO A 88 -14.65 -33.47 -29.09
C PRO A 88 -14.47 -32.85 -30.48
N ASP A 89 -13.21 -32.63 -30.87
CA ASP A 89 -12.80 -32.05 -32.16
C ASP A 89 -13.48 -30.72 -32.51
N LYS A 90 -13.90 -29.96 -31.50
CA LYS A 90 -14.44 -28.60 -31.65
C LYS A 90 -13.59 -27.57 -30.88
N PRO A 91 -13.49 -26.33 -31.37
CA PRO A 91 -12.83 -25.26 -30.64
C PRO A 91 -13.50 -25.02 -29.29
N ASN A 92 -12.69 -24.94 -28.23
CA ASN A 92 -13.13 -24.62 -26.88
C ASN A 92 -12.30 -23.46 -26.32
N THR A 93 -12.98 -22.39 -25.92
CA THR A 93 -12.36 -21.23 -25.27
C THR A 93 -12.63 -21.31 -23.78
N LEU A 94 -11.56 -21.39 -22.99
CA LEU A 94 -11.65 -21.26 -21.53
C LEU A 94 -11.58 -19.78 -21.16
N SER A 95 -12.59 -19.30 -20.45
CA SER A 95 -12.70 -17.91 -20.00
C SER A 95 -12.59 -17.86 -18.48
N VAL A 96 -11.71 -17.01 -17.96
CA VAL A 96 -11.55 -16.77 -16.52
C VAL A 96 -12.06 -15.38 -16.18
N THR A 97 -12.92 -15.30 -15.16
CA THR A 97 -13.42 -14.03 -14.63
C THR A 97 -12.83 -13.81 -13.24
N LEU A 98 -12.10 -12.71 -13.09
CA LEU A 98 -11.45 -12.30 -11.85
C LEU A 98 -11.95 -10.92 -11.42
N THR A 99 -12.17 -10.73 -10.13
CA THR A 99 -12.39 -9.41 -9.52
C THR A 99 -11.44 -9.26 -8.34
N VAL A 100 -10.82 -8.10 -8.18
CA VAL A 100 -9.84 -7.83 -7.11
C VAL A 100 -10.39 -6.81 -6.11
N ASN A 101 -9.95 -6.87 -4.85
CA ASN A 101 -10.36 -5.93 -3.80
C ASN A 101 -9.66 -4.56 -3.88
N VAL A 102 -8.51 -4.50 -4.55
CA VAL A 102 -7.73 -3.29 -4.77
C VAL A 102 -7.19 -3.27 -6.21
N PRO A 103 -6.89 -2.10 -6.78
CA PRO A 103 -6.23 -2.02 -8.08
C PRO A 103 -4.90 -2.77 -8.09
N LEU A 104 -4.63 -3.53 -9.16
CA LEU A 104 -3.32 -4.13 -9.43
C LEU A 104 -2.53 -3.19 -10.35
N PRO A 105 -1.51 -2.47 -9.84
CA PRO A 105 -0.76 -1.51 -10.65
C PRO A 105 0.15 -2.23 -11.65
N ALA A 106 0.04 -1.89 -12.94
CA ALA A 106 0.84 -2.49 -14.01
C ALA A 106 2.36 -2.31 -13.78
N GLU A 107 2.78 -1.21 -13.17
CA GLU A 107 4.19 -0.89 -12.91
C GLU A 107 4.83 -1.74 -11.78
N ALA A 108 4.03 -2.43 -10.97
CA ALA A 108 4.55 -3.24 -9.86
C ALA A 108 4.97 -4.66 -10.30
N GLY A 109 4.76 -5.04 -11.56
CA GLY A 109 5.12 -6.37 -12.07
C GLY A 109 4.24 -7.50 -11.52
N GLU A 110 3.02 -7.18 -11.10
CA GLU A 110 2.05 -8.15 -10.59
C GLU A 110 1.79 -9.25 -11.65
N THR A 111 1.95 -10.52 -11.24
CA THR A 111 1.79 -11.68 -12.14
C THR A 111 0.58 -12.51 -11.73
N ILE A 112 -0.40 -12.66 -12.62
CA ILE A 112 -1.52 -13.58 -12.44
C ILE A 112 -1.13 -14.91 -13.09
N THR A 113 -1.00 -15.95 -12.28
CA THR A 113 -0.66 -17.30 -12.78
C THR A 113 -1.88 -18.21 -12.74
N LEU A 114 -2.26 -18.76 -13.89
CA LEU A 114 -3.23 -19.85 -14.00
C LEU A 114 -2.44 -21.16 -14.11
N GLN A 115 -2.68 -22.10 -13.20
CA GLN A 115 -2.01 -23.41 -13.18
C GLN A 115 -3.04 -24.52 -13.05
N GLY A 116 -2.64 -25.76 -13.33
CA GLY A 116 -3.52 -26.93 -13.21
C GLY A 116 -4.43 -27.17 -14.42
N LEU A 117 -4.14 -26.56 -15.58
CA LEU A 117 -4.81 -26.82 -16.85
C LEU A 117 -4.38 -28.17 -17.46
N ILE A 118 -4.49 -29.24 -16.69
CA ILE A 118 -4.10 -30.59 -17.10
C ILE A 118 -5.05 -31.06 -18.21
N GLY A 119 -4.49 -31.57 -19.30
CA GLY A 119 -5.26 -32.04 -20.46
C GLY A 119 -5.69 -30.94 -21.44
N ALA A 120 -5.46 -29.66 -21.11
CA ALA A 120 -5.57 -28.60 -22.10
C ALA A 120 -4.43 -28.73 -23.12
N SER A 121 -4.76 -28.69 -24.40
CA SER A 121 -3.81 -28.66 -25.51
C SER A 121 -4.13 -27.49 -26.42
N ALA A 122 -3.10 -26.95 -27.08
CA ALA A 122 -3.20 -25.82 -28.00
C ALA A 122 -3.41 -26.28 -29.44
#